data_AF-A0A5S3R304-F1
#
_entry.id   AF-A0A5S3R304-F1
#
_cell.length_a   1.000
_cell.length_b   1.000
_cell.length_c   1.000
_cell.angle_alpha   90.00
_cell.angle_beta   90.00
_cell.angle_gamma   90.00
#
_symmetry.space_group_name_H-M   'P 1'
#
loop_
_entity.id
_entity.type
_entity.pdbx_description
1 polymer ?
#
loop_
_entity_poly.entity_id
_entity_poly.type
_entity_poly.pdbx_seq_one_letter_code
_entity_poly.pdbx_strand_id
1 'polypeptide(L)'
;MSTPNWVSVANELMKEQKVYQKDLLEVFNVNSTSAVSHYFSGRNSISSEQLSKLANRLGVPVSKLLNEEVSYGKLHVQTLVDTLQTLVRIDKLPDTKIVTFFETLESLGLDRISEVYDVLLEANLQRDKVIQDASDRLKAQSNR
;
A
#
# COMPACT_ATOMS: atom_id res chain seq x y z
N MET A 1 15.45 22.56 1.06
CA MET A 1 15.58 21.11 0.85
C MET A 1 14.38 20.66 0.05
N SER A 2 14.55 19.77 -0.94
CA SER A 2 13.42 19.25 -1.72
C SER A 2 12.66 18.25 -0.87
N THR A 3 11.34 18.39 -0.78
CA THR A 3 10.49 17.43 -0.09
C THR A 3 10.59 16.08 -0.81
N PRO A 4 10.86 14.96 -0.10
CA PRO A 4 10.93 13.65 -0.73
C PRO A 4 9.61 13.25 -1.40
N ASN A 5 9.69 12.57 -2.55
CA ASN A 5 8.51 12.21 -3.35
C ASN A 5 7.47 11.39 -2.56
N TRP A 6 7.92 10.53 -1.65
CA TRP A 6 7.04 9.68 -0.83
C TRP A 6 6.21 10.43 0.21
N VAL A 7 6.64 11.63 0.60
CA VAL A 7 6.00 12.39 1.69
C VAL A 7 4.59 12.83 1.32
N SER A 8 4.36 13.19 0.06
CA SER A 8 3.02 13.60 -0.41
C SER A 8 2.02 12.46 -0.23
N VAL A 9 2.35 11.28 -0.76
CA VAL A 9 1.51 10.09 -0.70
C VAL A 9 1.32 9.62 0.75
N ALA A 10 2.41 9.60 1.54
CA ALA A 10 2.33 9.22 2.94
C ALA A 10 1.39 10.14 3.76
N ASN A 11 1.45 11.47 3.54
CA ASN A 11 0.55 12.41 4.23
C ASN A 11 -0.92 12.19 3.89
N GLU A 12 -1.23 11.90 2.62
CA GLU A 12 -2.59 11.60 2.16
C GLU A 12 -3.12 10.33 2.82
N LEU A 13 -2.35 9.24 2.78
CA LEU A 13 -2.71 7.96 3.41
C LEU A 13 -2.87 8.11 4.93
N MET A 14 -1.98 8.85 5.58
CA MET A 14 -2.08 9.15 7.01
C MET A 14 -3.38 9.89 7.36
N LYS A 15 -3.78 10.86 6.53
CA LYS A 15 -5.04 11.60 6.71
C LYS A 15 -6.26 10.69 6.55
N GLU A 16 -6.30 9.85 5.52
CA GLU A 16 -7.39 8.89 5.28
C GLU A 16 -7.53 7.89 6.45
N GLN A 17 -6.40 7.37 6.93
CA GLN A 17 -6.35 6.30 7.93
C GLN A 17 -6.29 6.82 9.37
N LYS A 18 -6.30 8.14 9.58
CA LYS A 18 -6.12 8.79 10.90
C LYS A 18 -4.84 8.34 11.61
N VAL A 19 -3.76 8.17 10.86
CA VAL A 19 -2.42 7.89 11.38
C VAL A 19 -1.69 9.21 11.59
N TYR A 20 -1.05 9.37 12.75
CA TYR A 20 -0.34 10.59 13.13
C TYR A 20 1.17 10.32 13.23
N GLN A 21 2.02 11.37 13.20
CA GLN A 21 3.48 11.20 13.29
C GLN A 21 3.94 10.48 14.57
N LYS A 22 3.20 10.60 15.67
CA LYS A 22 3.44 9.86 16.91
C LYS A 22 3.31 8.34 16.73
N ASP A 23 2.56 7.89 15.74
CA ASP A 23 2.34 6.48 15.43
C ASP A 23 3.46 5.91 14.54
N LEU A 24 4.40 6.75 14.10
CA LEU A 24 5.51 6.39 13.21
C LEU A 24 6.86 6.32 13.93
N LEU A 25 6.90 6.53 15.25
CA LEU A 25 8.13 6.49 16.04
C LEU A 25 8.90 5.17 15.84
N GLU A 26 8.20 4.05 15.92
CA GLU A 26 8.76 2.71 15.70
C GLU A 26 9.17 2.47 14.23
N VAL A 27 8.41 3.04 13.28
CA VAL A 27 8.72 2.94 11.84
C VAL A 27 10.07 3.57 11.53
N PHE A 28 10.34 4.74 12.10
CA PHE A 28 11.59 5.47 11.89
C PHE A 28 12.69 5.13 12.90
N ASN A 29 12.39 4.30 13.91
CA ASN A 29 13.29 4.00 15.03
C ASN A 29 13.79 5.27 15.74
N VAL A 30 12.86 6.16 16.09
CA VAL A 30 13.15 7.43 16.77
C VAL A 30 12.24 7.62 17.98
N ASN A 31 12.71 8.41 18.95
CA ASN A 31 12.03 8.61 20.22
C ASN A 31 11.16 9.88 20.27
N SER A 32 11.07 10.65 19.19
CA SER A 32 10.29 11.90 19.18
C SER A 32 9.61 12.18 17.84
N THR A 33 8.45 12.83 17.90
CA THR A 33 7.72 13.30 16.71
C THR A 33 8.53 14.34 15.92
N SER A 34 9.30 15.19 16.61
CA SER A 34 10.22 16.13 15.98
C SER A 34 11.26 15.44 15.10
N ALA A 35 11.78 14.28 15.54
CA ALA A 35 12.69 13.48 14.73
C ALA A 35 12.00 12.88 13.49
N VAL A 36 10.75 12.40 13.63
CA VAL A 36 9.94 11.97 12.47
C VAL A 36 9.77 13.11 11.46
N SER A 37 9.47 14.32 11.95
CA SER A 37 9.31 15.50 11.09
C SER A 37 10.55 15.82 10.25
N HIS A 38 11.76 15.47 10.70
CA HIS A 38 12.98 15.66 9.91
C HIS A 38 13.04 14.78 8.65
N TYR A 39 12.43 13.59 8.69
CA TYR A 39 12.27 12.76 7.49
C TYR A 39 11.26 13.38 6.52
N PHE A 40 10.12 13.83 7.04
CA PHE A 40 9.06 14.45 6.23
C PHE A 40 9.50 15.79 5.59
N SER A 41 10.41 16.52 6.23
CA SER A 41 10.97 17.75 5.68
C SER A 41 12.14 17.53 4.72
N GLY A 42 12.58 16.28 4.53
CA GLY A 42 13.78 15.96 3.74
C GLY A 42 15.11 16.35 4.39
N ARG A 43 15.11 16.64 5.70
CA ARG A 43 16.36 16.86 6.47
C ARG A 43 17.10 15.55 6.70
N ASN A 44 16.36 14.46 6.91
CA ASN A 44 16.88 13.10 6.98
C ASN A 44 16.39 12.30 5.78
N SER A 45 17.25 11.45 5.22
CA SER A 45 16.85 10.45 4.23
C SER A 45 16.23 9.25 4.93
N ILE A 46 15.15 8.73 4.33
CA ILE A 46 14.54 7.46 4.76
C ILE A 46 15.34 6.29 4.16
N SER A 47 15.59 5.23 4.94
CA SER A 47 16.17 4.00 4.40
C SER A 47 15.11 3.15 3.68
N SER A 48 15.54 2.21 2.84
CA SER A 48 14.63 1.25 2.20
C SER A 48 13.87 0.41 3.23
N GLU A 49 14.50 0.02 4.34
CA GLU A 49 13.85 -0.70 5.43
C GLU A 49 12.76 0.15 6.11
N GLN A 50 13.07 1.41 6.42
CA GLN A 50 12.10 2.34 7.01
C GLN A 50 10.93 2.63 6.05
N LEU A 51 11.22 2.75 4.75
CA LEU A 51 10.20 2.94 3.73
C LEU A 51 9.27 1.71 3.62
N SER A 52 9.81 0.49 3.66
CA SER A 52 9.02 -0.74 3.73
C SER A 52 8.18 -0.82 5.01
N LYS A 53 8.73 -0.44 6.17
CA LYS A 53 7.97 -0.38 7.43
C LYS A 53 6.84 0.65 7.37
N LEU A 54 7.08 1.80 6.73
CA LEU A 54 6.07 2.83 6.52
C LEU A 54 4.96 2.32 5.59
N ALA A 55 5.32 1.67 4.48
CA ALA A 55 4.37 1.08 3.54
C ALA A 55 3.49 0.03 4.23
N ASN A 56 4.10 -0.87 5.00
CA ASN A 56 3.38 -1.86 5.81
C ASN A 56 2.46 -1.21 6.85
N ARG A 57 2.92 -0.15 7.54
CA ARG A 57 2.12 0.59 8.52
C ARG A 57 0.88 1.26 7.88
N LEU A 58 1.01 1.69 6.63
CA LEU A 58 -0.05 2.34 5.86
C LEU A 58 -0.86 1.35 4.99
N GLY A 59 -0.55 0.06 5.03
CA GLY A 59 -1.26 -0.98 4.29
C GLY A 59 -1.16 -0.85 2.76
N VAL A 60 -0.05 -0.31 2.24
CA VAL A 60 0.17 -0.11 0.80
C VAL A 60 1.51 -0.72 0.34
N PRO A 61 1.68 -1.06 -0.94
CA PRO A 61 2.98 -1.45 -1.47
C PRO A 61 3.95 -0.26 -1.51
N VAL A 62 5.26 -0.52 -1.40
CA VAL A 62 6.31 0.51 -1.45
C VAL A 62 6.26 1.35 -2.72
N SER A 63 5.96 0.72 -3.86
CA SER A 63 5.80 1.40 -5.16
C SER A 63 4.76 2.51 -5.14
N LYS A 64 3.68 2.34 -4.34
CA LYS A 64 2.66 3.37 -4.15
C LYS A 64 3.24 4.62 -3.47
N LEU A 65 4.10 4.43 -2.46
CA LEU A 65 4.80 5.55 -1.82
C LEU A 65 5.80 6.21 -2.77
N LEU A 66 6.44 5.46 -3.65
CA LEU A 66 7.39 6.01 -4.62
C LEU A 66 6.72 6.69 -5.82
N ASN A 67 5.38 6.61 -5.91
CA ASN A 67 4.60 7.07 -7.06
C ASN A 67 5.08 6.44 -8.37
N GLU A 68 5.58 5.21 -8.29
CA GLU A 68 5.94 4.42 -9.47
C GLU A 68 4.65 3.94 -10.14
N GLU A 69 4.54 4.10 -11.45
CA GLU A 69 3.44 3.51 -12.21
C GLU A 69 3.54 1.99 -12.12
N VAL A 70 2.76 1.40 -11.21
CA VAL A 70 2.58 -0.04 -11.16
C VAL A 70 1.65 -0.41 -12.31
N SER A 71 2.22 -1.03 -13.35
CA SER A 71 1.41 -1.67 -14.38
C SER A 71 0.75 -2.90 -13.77
N TYR A 72 -0.52 -2.76 -13.40
CA TYR A 72 -1.33 -3.87 -12.95
C TYR A 72 -1.72 -4.69 -14.18
N GLY A 73 -1.03 -5.83 -14.37
CA GLY A 73 -1.44 -6.83 -15.34
C GLY A 73 -2.76 -7.49 -14.94
N LYS A 74 -3.40 -8.16 -15.90
CA LYS A 74 -4.58 -9.00 -15.64
C LYS A 74 -4.23 -10.05 -14.58
N LEU A 75 -5.13 -10.25 -13.62
CA LEU A 75 -4.94 -11.28 -12.60
C LEU A 75 -4.90 -12.66 -13.26
N HIS A 76 -3.79 -13.36 -13.11
CA HIS A 76 -3.71 -14.78 -13.46
C HIS A 76 -4.14 -15.60 -12.23
N VAL A 77 -5.39 -16.06 -12.23
CA VAL A 77 -6.03 -16.66 -11.04
C VAL A 77 -5.26 -17.89 -10.54
N GLN A 78 -4.68 -18.68 -11.45
CA GLN A 78 -3.85 -19.82 -11.03
C GLN A 78 -2.62 -19.37 -10.22
N THR A 79 -1.98 -18.27 -10.62
CA THR A 79 -0.83 -17.73 -9.89
C THR A 79 -1.22 -17.23 -8.49
N LEU A 80 -2.44 -16.68 -8.36
CA LEU A 80 -2.98 -16.32 -7.04
C LEU A 80 -3.16 -17.57 -6.17
N VAL A 81 -3.77 -18.62 -6.70
CA VAL A 81 -3.97 -19.90 -5.99
C VAL A 81 -2.64 -20.50 -5.54
N ASP A 82 -1.66 -20.58 -6.44
CA ASP A 82 -0.33 -21.15 -6.16
C ASP A 82 0.40 -20.34 -5.06
N THR A 83 0.26 -19.01 -5.10
CA THR A 83 0.84 -18.12 -4.09
C THR A 83 0.18 -18.31 -2.73
N LEU A 84 -1.16 -18.41 -2.69
CA LEU A 84 -1.90 -18.69 -1.46
C LEU A 84 -1.53 -20.05 -0.88
N GLN A 85 -1.39 -21.09 -1.70
CA GLN A 85 -0.93 -22.41 -1.27
C GLN A 85 0.49 -22.33 -0.67
N THR A 86 1.36 -21.52 -1.26
CA THR A 86 2.72 -21.31 -0.76
C THR A 86 2.71 -20.64 0.61
N LEU A 87 1.92 -19.58 0.79
CA LEU A 87 1.78 -18.88 2.07
C LEU A 87 1.26 -19.81 3.17
N VAL A 88 0.23 -20.58 2.85
CA VAL A 88 -0.36 -21.56 3.77
C VAL A 88 0.66 -22.59 4.26
N ARG A 89 1.56 -23.06 3.38
CA ARG A 89 2.65 -23.98 3.75
C ARG A 89 3.67 -23.34 4.68
N ILE A 90 4.01 -22.06 4.44
CA ILE A 90 4.95 -21.30 5.29
C ILE A 90 4.37 -21.14 6.70
N ASP A 91 3.08 -20.80 6.80
CA ASP A 91 2.41 -20.51 8.07
C ASP A 91 1.94 -21.76 8.82
N LYS A 92 2.13 -22.97 8.25
CA LYS A 92 1.78 -24.27 8.85
C LYS A 92 0.34 -24.32 9.38
N LEU A 93 -0.61 -23.80 8.60
CA LEU A 93 -2.02 -23.84 8.96
C LEU A 93 -2.52 -25.29 9.05
N PRO A 94 -3.53 -25.59 9.88
CA PRO A 94 -4.11 -26.94 9.95
C PRO A 94 -4.75 -27.34 8.62
N ASP A 95 -4.48 -28.56 8.15
CA ASP A 95 -4.98 -29.11 6.88
C ASP A 95 -6.50 -28.93 6.70
N THR A 96 -7.28 -29.09 7.78
CA THR A 96 -8.73 -28.90 7.74
C THR A 96 -9.14 -27.49 7.33
N LYS A 97 -8.43 -26.46 7.80
CA LYS A 97 -8.70 -25.06 7.42
C LYS A 97 -8.27 -24.79 5.98
N ILE A 98 -7.17 -25.42 5.56
CA ILE A 98 -6.63 -25.29 4.21
C ILE A 98 -7.65 -25.83 3.20
N VAL A 99 -8.11 -27.07 3.42
CA VAL A 99 -9.09 -27.73 2.55
C VAL A 99 -10.38 -26.90 2.47
N THR A 100 -10.96 -26.52 3.60
CA THR A 100 -12.20 -25.71 3.61
C THR A 100 -12.02 -24.37 2.89
N PHE A 101 -10.88 -23.71 3.05
CA PHE A 101 -10.60 -22.45 2.36
C PHE A 101 -10.58 -22.62 0.83
N PHE A 102 -9.82 -23.60 0.33
CA PHE A 102 -9.69 -23.80 -1.12
C PHE A 102 -10.97 -24.39 -1.75
N GLU A 103 -11.71 -25.26 -1.06
CA GLU A 103 -13.03 -25.71 -1.51
C GLU A 103 -14.01 -24.54 -1.62
N THR A 104 -14.00 -23.63 -0.63
CA THR A 104 -14.82 -22.42 -0.67
C THR A 104 -14.41 -21.53 -1.85
N LEU A 105 -13.10 -21.33 -2.04
CA LEU A 105 -12.55 -20.52 -3.13
C LEU A 105 -12.95 -21.06 -4.51
N GLU A 106 -12.88 -22.38 -4.70
CA GLU A 106 -13.32 -23.05 -5.92
C GLU A 106 -14.83 -22.92 -6.12
N SER A 107 -15.63 -23.09 -5.06
CA SER A 107 -17.09 -22.98 -5.11
C SER A 107 -17.59 -21.60 -5.50
N LEU A 108 -16.83 -20.55 -5.17
CA LEU A 108 -17.13 -19.17 -5.57
C LEU A 108 -16.90 -18.93 -7.07
N GLY A 109 -16.13 -19.80 -7.72
CA GLY A 109 -15.76 -19.69 -9.12
C GLY A 109 -14.53 -18.80 -9.31
N LEU A 110 -13.45 -19.39 -9.80
CA LEU A 110 -12.18 -18.69 -10.04
C LEU A 110 -12.33 -17.51 -11.03
N ASP A 111 -13.19 -17.65 -12.03
CA ASP A 111 -13.47 -16.58 -13.00
C ASP A 111 -14.13 -15.36 -12.34
N ARG A 112 -15.07 -15.59 -11.40
CA ARG A 112 -15.72 -14.52 -10.64
C ARG A 112 -14.73 -13.77 -9.76
N ILE A 113 -13.73 -14.46 -9.22
CA ILE A 113 -12.64 -13.82 -8.46
C ILE A 113 -11.82 -12.89 -9.36
N SER A 114 -11.55 -13.31 -10.61
CA SER A 114 -10.90 -12.44 -11.59
C SER A 114 -11.75 -11.21 -11.91
N GLU A 115 -13.05 -11.39 -12.16
CA GLU A 115 -13.97 -10.28 -12.47
C GLU A 115 -14.04 -9.27 -11.32
N VAL A 116 -14.16 -9.76 -10.08
CA VAL A 116 -14.18 -8.90 -8.89
C VAL A 116 -12.84 -8.17 -8.75
N TYR A 117 -11.71 -8.84 -9.01
CA TYR A 117 -10.41 -8.19 -8.99
C TYR A 117 -10.32 -7.07 -10.03
N ASP A 118 -10.78 -7.30 -11.26
CA ASP A 118 -10.74 -6.31 -12.32
C ASP A 118 -11.57 -5.07 -11.96
N VAL A 119 -12.79 -5.26 -11.42
CA VAL A 119 -13.64 -4.16 -10.94
C VAL A 119 -12.98 -3.40 -9.79
N LEU A 120 -12.39 -4.10 -8.83
CA LEU A 120 -11.69 -3.46 -7.70
C LEU A 120 -10.45 -2.69 -8.18
N LEU A 121 -9.71 -3.24 -9.14
CA LEU A 121 -8.55 -2.60 -9.74
C LEU A 121 -8.96 -1.30 -10.44
N GLU A 122 -10.01 -1.34 -11.27
CA GLU A 122 -10.54 -0.15 -11.94
C GLU A 122 -11.00 0.92 -10.94
N ALA A 123 -11.74 0.54 -9.90
CA ALA A 123 -12.19 1.46 -8.86
C ALA A 123 -11.01 2.10 -8.12
N ASN A 124 -9.96 1.33 -7.82
CA ASN A 124 -8.75 1.83 -7.19
C ASN A 124 -7.98 2.80 -8.11
N LEU A 125 -7.84 2.46 -9.40
CA LEU A 125 -7.21 3.35 -10.38
C LEU A 125 -7.96 4.66 -10.55
N GLN A 126 -9.30 4.64 -10.52
CA GLN A 126 -10.12 5.85 -10.56
C GLN A 126 -9.92 6.70 -9.29
N ARG A 127 -9.95 6.07 -8.11
CA ARG A 127 -9.68 6.75 -6.84
C ARG A 127 -8.31 7.43 -6.86
N ASP A 128 -7.31 6.74 -7.36
CA ASP A 128 -5.94 7.23 -7.48
C ASP A 128 -5.83 8.44 -8.42
N LYS A 129 -6.51 8.41 -9.56
CA LYS A 129 -6.58 9.57 -10.48
C LYS A 129 -7.22 10.78 -9.82
N VAL A 130 -8.32 10.59 -9.08
CA VAL A 130 -8.99 11.69 -8.37
C VAL A 130 -8.07 12.32 -7.31
N ILE A 131 -7.32 11.49 -6.58
CA ILE A 131 -6.34 11.95 -5.60
C ILE A 131 -5.22 12.74 -6.29
N GLN A 132 -4.67 12.22 -7.38
CA GLN A 132 -3.61 12.87 -8.14
C GLN A 132 -4.07 14.23 -8.70
N ASP A 133 -5.26 14.29 -9.31
CA ASP A 133 -5.86 15.52 -9.81
C ASP A 133 -6.08 16.56 -8.69
N ALA A 134 -6.50 16.12 -7.51
CA ALA A 134 -6.66 17.00 -6.36
C ALA A 134 -5.31 17.54 -5.86
N SER A 135 -4.29 16.69 -5.80
CA SER A 135 -2.92 17.06 -5.44
C SER A 135 -2.35 18.10 -6.40
N ASP A 136 -2.54 17.92 -7.70
CA ASP A 136 -2.02 18.81 -8.73
C ASP A 136 -2.74 20.17 -8.74
N ARG A 137 -4.05 20.19 -8.47
CA ARG A 137 -4.81 21.44 -8.26
C ARG A 137 -4.29 22.23 -7.06
N LEU A 138 -3.98 21.56 -5.94
CA LEU A 138 -3.45 22.21 -4.74
C LEU A 138 -2.06 22.81 -4.99
N LYS A 139 -1.18 22.10 -5.72
CA LYS A 139 0.13 22.62 -6.13
C LYS A 139 0.01 23.85 -7.02
N ALA A 140 -0.94 23.85 -7.96
CA ALA A 140 -1.19 24.98 -8.85
C ALA A 140 -1.70 26.24 -8.10
N GLN A 141 -2.39 26.05 -6.98
CA GLN A 141 -2.87 27.14 -6.13
C GLN A 141 -1.79 27.71 -5.19
N SER A 142 -0.83 26.88 -4.76
CA SER A 142 0.26 27.32 -3.86
C SER A 142 1.39 28.07 -4.58
N ASN A 143 1.41 28.08 -5.92
CA ASN A 143 2.40 28.78 -6.76
C ASN A 143 1.87 30.11 -7.34
N ARG A 144 0.77 30.64 -6.80
CA ARG A 144 0.24 31.99 -7.08
C ARG A 144 0.28 32.83 -5.81
#